data_AF-K1SYF7-F1
#
_entry.id   AF-K1SYF7-F1
#
_cell.length_a   1.000
_cell.length_b   1.000
_cell.length_c   1.000
_cell.angle_alpha   90.00
_cell.angle_beta   90.00
_cell.angle_gamma   90.00
#
_symmetry.space_group_name_H-M   'P 1'
#
loop_
_entity.id
_entity.type
_entity.pdbx_description
1 polymer ?
#
loop_
_entity_poly.entity_id
_entity_poly.type
_entity_poly.pdbx_seq_one_letter_code
_entity_poly.pdbx_strand_id
1 'polypeptide(L)' 'MKKIPQRTCLGCNEAKPKNELIRIVKQSDGKIFVDKTGKAEGRGAYICNNGECLEKA' A
#
# COMPACT_ATOMS: atom_id res chain seq x y z
N MET A 1 -12.04 -4.91 -20.70
CA MET A 1 -11.64 -3.97 -19.63
C MET A 1 -10.87 -4.75 -18.57
N LYS A 2 -9.61 -4.38 -18.25
CA LYS A 2 -8.83 -5.05 -17.20
C LYS A 2 -9.44 -4.69 -15.84
N LYS A 3 -9.82 -5.69 -15.02
CA LYS A 3 -10.30 -5.44 -13.66
C LYS A 3 -9.16 -4.83 -12.84
N ILE A 4 -9.40 -3.66 -12.26
CA ILE A 4 -8.44 -3.04 -11.33
C ILE A 4 -8.53 -3.84 -10.02
N PRO A 5 -7.43 -4.44 -9.53
CA PRO A 5 -7.47 -5.17 -8.27
C PRO A 5 -7.79 -4.21 -7.13
N GLN A 6 -8.70 -4.62 -6.24
CA GLN A 6 -8.94 -3.91 -4.99
C GLN A 6 -7.95 -4.38 -3.93
N ARG A 7 -7.51 -3.47 -3.07
CA ARG A 7 -6.64 -3.73 -1.95
C ARG A 7 -7.20 -3.06 -0.71
N THR A 8 -6.92 -3.65 0.45
CA THR A 8 -7.37 -3.11 1.72
C THR A 8 -6.32 -2.14 2.26
N CYS A 9 -6.74 -0.95 2.63
CA CYS A 9 -5.90 0.03 3.32
C CYS A 9 -5.60 -0.45 4.74
N LEU A 10 -4.34 -0.38 5.18
CA LEU A 10 -3.94 -0.76 6.53
C LEU A 10 -4.52 0.17 7.61
N GLY A 11 -4.67 1.47 7.30
CA GLY A 11 -5.14 2.46 8.28
C GLY A 11 -6.66 2.50 8.48
N CYS A 12 -7.45 2.38 7.40
CA CYS A 12 -8.92 2.44 7.47
C CYS A 12 -9.62 1.10 7.26
N ASN A 13 -8.89 0.04 6.90
CA ASN A 13 -9.44 -1.30 6.61
C ASN A 13 -10.48 -1.35 5.47
N GLU A 14 -10.59 -0.31 4.65
CA GLU A 14 -11.48 -0.28 3.49
C GLU A 14 -10.79 -0.83 2.23
N ALA A 15 -11.57 -1.55 1.41
CA ALA A 15 -11.14 -2.01 0.09
C ALA A 15 -11.27 -0.89 -0.93
N LYS A 16 -10.12 -0.41 -1.44
CA LYS A 16 -10.03 0.64 -2.46
C LYS A 16 -9.28 0.12 -3.69
N PRO A 17 -9.51 0.68 -4.88
CA PRO A 17 -8.82 0.22 -6.08
C PRO A 17 -7.32 0.53 -5.96
N LYS A 18 -6.47 -0.39 -6.45
CA LYS A 18 -5.01 -0.35 -6.28
C LYS A 18 -4.36 0.97 -6.70
N ASN A 19 -4.92 1.65 -7.70
CA ASN A 19 -4.42 2.92 -8.22
C ASN A 19 -4.59 4.10 -7.26
N GLU A 20 -5.52 4.01 -6.30
CA GLU A 20 -5.75 5.05 -5.28
C GLU A 20 -4.94 4.83 -4.00
N LEU A 21 -4.25 3.70 -3.90
CA LEU A 21 -3.51 3.30 -2.72
C LEU A 21 -2.00 3.39 -2.95
N ILE A 22 -1.28 3.84 -1.92
CA ILE A 22 0.17 3.85 -1.88
C ILE A 22 0.65 2.49 -1.38
N ARG A 23 1.53 1.84 -2.16
CA ARG A 23 2.20 0.61 -1.73
C ARG A 23 3.45 0.96 -0.92
N ILE A 24 3.52 0.45 0.31
CA ILE A 24 4.70 0.51 1.17
C ILE A 24 5.28 -0.89 1.24
N VAL A 25 6.59 -1.02 1.07
CA VAL A 25 7.29 -2.31 1.13
C VAL A 25 8.29 -2.30 2.27
N LYS A 26 8.23 -3.34 3.11
CA LYS A 26 9.22 -3.64 4.13
C LYS A 26 10.11 -4.78 3.67
N GLN A 27 11.40 -4.50 3.52
CA GLN A 27 12.42 -5.50 3.23
C GLN A 27 12.84 -6.26 4.49
N SER A 28 13.49 -7.41 4.29
CA SER A 28 14.01 -8.25 5.37
C SER A 28 15.11 -7.58 6.19
N ASP A 29 15.83 -6.62 5.60
CA ASP A 29 16.84 -5.78 6.26
C ASP A 29 16.23 -4.70 7.17
N GLY A 30 14.89 -4.64 7.26
CA GLY A 30 14.17 -3.67 8.08
C GLY A 30 13.92 -2.33 7.39
N LYS A 31 14.40 -2.10 6.17
CA LYS A 31 14.10 -0.88 5.43
C LYS A 31 12.66 -0.85 4.96
N ILE A 32 12.05 0.32 5.11
CA ILE A 32 10.68 0.60 4.67
C ILE A 32 10.73 1.72 3.64
N PHE A 33 10.12 1.51 2.49
CA PHE A 33 10.04 2.52 1.44
C PHE A 33 8.72 2.43 0.67
N VAL A 34 8.38 3.52 0.00
CA VAL A 34 7.22 3.59 -0.88
C VAL A 34 7.59 3.00 -2.24
N ASP A 35 6.92 1.91 -2.62
CA ASP A 35 7.14 1.28 -3.92
C ASP A 35 6.11 1.77 -4.95
N LYS A 36 6.53 2.74 -5.77
CA LYS A 36 5.74 3.23 -6.90
C LYS A 36 5.73 2.26 -8.09
N THR A 37 6.69 1.34 -8.16
CA THR A 37 6.86 0.45 -9.32
C THR A 37 5.97 -0.79 -9.25
N GLY A 38 5.53 -1.18 -8.05
CA GLY A 38 4.78 -2.40 -7.81
C GLY A 38 5.60 -3.68 -8.00
N LYS A 39 6.93 -3.57 -8.11
CA LYS A 39 7.86 -4.68 -8.36
C LYS A 39 8.81 -4.95 -7.21
N ALA A 40 8.83 -4.10 -6.18
CA ALA A 40 9.74 -4.27 -5.07
C ALA A 40 9.45 -5.56 -4.28
N GLU A 41 10.53 -6.24 -3.90
CA GLU A 41 10.54 -7.46 -3.10
C GLU A 41 10.42 -7.16 -1.60
N GLY A 42 9.67 -7.99 -0.89
CA GLY A 42 9.40 -7.82 0.54
C GLY A 42 7.92 -7.86 0.89
N ARG A 43 7.59 -7.53 2.14
CA ARG A 43 6.20 -7.45 2.62
C ARG A 43 5.57 -6.14 2.15
N GLY A 44 4.58 -6.24 1.26
CA GLY A 44 3.83 -5.09 0.76
C GLY A 44 2.58 -4.81 1.58
N ALA A 45 2.42 -3.57 2.03
CA ALA A 45 1.20 -3.03 2.61
C ALA A 45 0.63 -1.94 1.67
N TYR A 46 -0.68 -1.72 1.75
CA TYR A 46 -1.35 -0.65 1.02
C TYR A 46 -1.95 0.34 1.99
N ILE A 47 -1.85 1.61 1.68
CA ILE A 47 -2.37 2.69 2.51
C ILE A 47 -3.02 3.76 1.65
N CYS A 48 -4.04 4.44 2.17
CA CYS A 48 -4.62 5.57 1.45
C CYS A 48 -3.60 6.70 1.29
N ASN A 49 -3.73 7.46 0.21
CA ASN A 49 -2.99 8.71 0.02
C ASN A 49 -3.55 9.83 0.94
N ASN A 50 -3.66 9.56 2.23
CA ASN A 50 -4.09 10.49 3.27
C ASN A 50 -3.23 10.26 4.51
N GLY A 51 -2.73 11.36 5.10
CA GLY A 51 -1.97 11.35 6.34
C GLY A 51 -2.70 10.63 7.48
N GLU A 52 -4.03 10.76 7.57
CA GLU A 52 -4.80 10.11 8.63
C GLU A 52 -4.71 8.58 8.59
N CYS A 53 -4.65 7.99 7.40
CA CYS A 53 -4.48 6.54 7.28
C CYS A 53 -3.06 6.13 7.63
N LEU A 54 -2.07 6.97 7.33
CA LEU A 54 -0.68 6.75 7.69
C LEU A 54 -0.45 6.83 9.20
N GLU A 55 -1.12 7.74 9.89
CA GLU A 55 -1.02 7.87 11.34
C GLU A 55 -1.74 6.74 12.10
N LYS A 56 -2.75 6.12 11.49
CA LYS A 56 -3.50 4.99 12.08
C LYS A 56 -2.86 3.61 11.86
N ALA A 57 -1.94 3.51 10.92
CA ALA A 57 -1.35 2.24 10.44
C ALA A 57 -0.10 1.83 11.23
#